data_AF-A0A1W9SLK6-F1
#
_entry.id   AF-A0A1W9SLK6-F1
#
_cell.length_a   1.000
_cell.length_b   1.000
_cell.length_c   1.000
_cell.angle_alpha   90.00
_cell.angle_beta   90.00
_cell.angle_gamma   90.00
#
_symmetry.space_group_name_H-M   'P 1'
#
loop_
_entity.id
_entity.type
_entity.pdbx_description
1 polymer ?
#
loop_
_entity_poly.entity_id
_entity_poly.type
_entity_poly.pdbx_seq_one_letter_code
_entity_poly.pdbx_strand_id
1 'polypeptide(L)'
;MWIAKLTQDLLTGNDINLKFNYLLEVKNPNNKKASINGLEWIAFVDDKKLVEGEIDKPIEVEANKTKIIPIEINVNLLDVFSKDIGQELL
;
A
#
# COMPACT_ATOMS: atom_id res chain seq x y z
N MET A 1 -8.88 2.71 25.36
CA MET A 1 -7.87 1.63 25.37
C MET A 1 -7.04 1.58 24.08
N TRP A 2 -7.59 1.91 22.91
CA TRP A 2 -6.81 2.03 21.66
C TRP A 2 -5.95 3.31 21.57
N ILE A 3 -6.49 4.45 22.01
CA ILE A 3 -5.79 5.75 21.97
C ILE A 3 -4.51 5.72 22.83
N ALA A 4 -4.58 5.08 24.00
CA ALA A 4 -3.44 4.98 24.92
C ALA A 4 -2.26 4.19 24.33
N LYS A 5 -2.52 3.14 23.54
CA LYS A 5 -1.47 2.35 22.88
C LYS A 5 -0.79 3.16 21.77
N LEU A 6 -1.58 3.85 20.93
CA LEU A 6 -1.04 4.73 19.89
C LEU A 6 -0.19 5.85 20.49
N THR A 7 -0.66 6.50 21.56
CA THR A 7 0.12 7.53 22.25
C THR A 7 1.40 6.95 22.87
N GLN A 8 1.34 5.75 23.45
CA GLN A 8 2.52 5.12 24.03
C GLN A 8 3.54 4.68 22.96
N ASP A 9 3.10 4.10 21.85
CA ASP A 9 3.98 3.70 20.73
C ASP A 9 4.67 4.93 20.09
N LEU A 10 3.93 6.05 19.94
CA LEU A 10 4.51 7.33 19.51
C LEU A 10 5.54 7.90 20.50
N LEU A 11 5.23 7.87 21.81
CA LEU A 11 6.13 8.41 22.85
C LEU A 11 7.37 7.54 23.11
N THR A 12 7.28 6.23 22.82
CA THR A 12 8.36 5.26 23.00
C THR A 12 9.21 5.05 21.75
N GLY A 13 8.81 5.61 20.61
CA GLY A 13 9.50 5.44 19.33
C GLY A 13 9.38 4.02 18.76
N ASN A 14 8.35 3.27 19.15
CA ASN A 14 8.11 1.93 18.61
C ASN A 14 7.51 2.02 17.20
N ASP A 15 7.95 1.14 16.30
CA ASP A 15 7.46 1.05 14.92
C ASP A 15 5.94 0.98 14.85
N ILE A 16 5.33 1.97 14.19
CA ILE A 16 3.89 1.97 13.92
C ILE A 16 3.67 1.37 12.54
N ASN A 17 3.62 0.04 12.49
CA ASN A 17 3.45 -0.71 11.25
C ASN A 17 1.97 -0.72 10.82
N LEU A 18 1.64 -0.02 9.74
CA LEU A 18 0.36 -0.17 9.05
C LEU A 18 0.47 -1.27 7.99
N LYS A 19 -0.50 -2.19 8.04
CA LYS A 19 -0.67 -3.25 7.06
C LYS A 19 -2.04 -3.15 6.43
N PHE A 20 -2.11 -3.11 5.10
CA PHE A 20 -3.37 -3.15 4.37
C PHE A 20 -3.25 -3.97 3.08
N ASN A 21 -4.34 -4.63 2.72
CA ASN A 21 -4.46 -5.40 1.50
C ASN A 21 -5.35 -4.64 0.54
N TYR A 22 -4.79 -4.19 -0.58
CA TYR A 22 -5.55 -3.58 -1.66
C TYR A 22 -5.89 -4.64 -2.70
N LEU A 23 -7.18 -4.77 -3.02
CA LEU A 23 -7.67 -5.72 -4.02
C LEU A 23 -7.85 -5.00 -5.34
N LEU A 24 -6.84 -5.05 -6.21
CA LEU A 24 -6.90 -4.45 -7.53
C LEU A 24 -7.72 -5.33 -8.48
N GLU A 25 -8.82 -4.80 -9.00
CA GLU A 25 -9.62 -5.46 -10.02
C GLU A 25 -9.11 -5.12 -11.42
N VAL A 26 -8.72 -6.14 -12.20
CA VAL A 26 -8.30 -5.99 -13.59
C VAL A 26 -9.28 -6.69 -14.51
N LYS A 27 -9.86 -5.95 -15.45
CA LYS A 27 -10.77 -6.46 -16.46
C LYS A 27 -10.10 -6.52 -17.81
N ASN A 28 -10.19 -7.66 -18.50
CA ASN A 28 -9.83 -7.79 -19.90
C ASN A 28 -11.10 -7.72 -20.77
N PRO A 29 -11.39 -6.56 -21.41
CA PRO A 29 -12.56 -6.41 -22.27
C PRO A 29 -12.36 -7.03 -23.66
N ASN A 30 -11.17 -7.55 -23.97
CA ASN A 30 -10.85 -8.08 -25.29
C ASN A 30 -11.30 -9.54 -25.45
N ASN A 31 -11.38 -9.97 -26.71
CA ASN A 31 -11.70 -11.35 -27.08
C ASN A 31 -10.50 -12.31 -27.09
N LYS A 32 -9.35 -11.88 -26.59
CA LYS A 32 -8.11 -12.67 -26.48
C LYS A 32 -7.54 -12.53 -25.07
N LYS A 33 -6.77 -13.52 -24.63
CA LYS A 33 -6.01 -13.46 -23.38
C LYS A 33 -5.06 -12.26 -23.42
N ALA A 34 -5.02 -11.50 -22.33
CA ALA A 34 -4.11 -10.39 -22.14
C ALA A 34 -3.13 -10.72 -21.01
N SER A 35 -1.92 -10.15 -21.08
CA SER A 35 -0.90 -10.28 -20.04
C SER A 35 -0.41 -8.90 -19.63
N ILE A 36 -0.30 -8.68 -18.33
CA ILE A 36 0.44 -7.57 -17.73
C ILE A 36 1.80 -8.16 -17.33
N ASN A 37 2.89 -7.70 -17.96
CA ASN A 37 4.21 -8.31 -17.78
C ASN A 37 4.88 -7.95 -16.45
N GLY A 38 4.37 -6.93 -15.77
CA GLY A 38 4.78 -6.51 -14.44
C GLY A 38 3.89 -5.35 -13.99
N LEU A 39 3.76 -5.17 -12.68
CA LEU A 39 3.01 -4.05 -12.11
C LEU A 39 3.88 -3.31 -11.10
N GLU A 40 4.27 -2.09 -11.45
CA GLU A 40 4.87 -1.13 -10.53
C GLU A 40 3.77 -0.25 -9.93
N TRP A 41 3.87 0.07 -8.65
CA TRP A 41 2.88 0.89 -7.96
C TRP A 41 3.53 1.76 -6.88
N ILE A 42 2.91 2.90 -6.60
CA ILE A 42 3.31 3.83 -5.54
C ILE A 42 2.06 4.22 -4.76
N ALA A 43 2.12 4.11 -3.43
CA ALA A 43 1.05 4.54 -2.53
C ALA A 43 1.34 5.95 -1.98
N PHE A 44 0.31 6.80 -1.96
CA PHE A 44 0.37 8.15 -1.42
C PHE A 44 -0.72 8.36 -0.38
N VAL A 45 -0.44 9.19 0.64
CA VAL A 45 -1.42 9.78 1.55
C VAL A 45 -1.08 11.26 1.69
N ASP A 46 -2.06 12.14 1.48
CA ASP A 46 -1.91 13.60 1.55
C ASP A 46 -0.68 14.12 0.77
N ASP A 47 -0.56 13.68 -0.49
CA ASP A 47 0.55 13.96 -1.41
C ASP A 47 1.94 13.46 -0.95
N LYS A 48 2.03 12.73 0.16
CA LYS A 48 3.26 12.10 0.63
C LYS A 48 3.33 10.65 0.15
N LYS A 49 4.44 10.32 -0.52
CA LYS A 49 4.76 8.92 -0.88
C LYS A 49 4.91 8.12 0.41
N LEU A 50 4.09 7.09 0.57
CA LEU A 50 4.18 6.14 1.67
C LEU A 50 5.22 5.06 1.37
N VAL A 51 5.01 4.33 0.28
CA VAL A 51 5.81 3.16 -0.11
C VAL A 51 5.53 2.85 -1.58
N GLU A 52 6.45 2.15 -2.22
CA GLU A 52 6.30 1.63 -3.57
C GLU A 52 6.60 0.12 -3.60
N GLY A 53 6.18 -0.53 -4.67
CA GLY A 53 6.49 -1.94 -4.86
C GLY A 53 6.25 -2.38 -6.30
N GLU A 54 6.64 -3.62 -6.56
CA GLU A 54 6.56 -4.25 -7.87
C GLU A 54 6.00 -5.68 -7.78
N ILE A 55 5.35 -6.10 -8.86
CA ILE A 55 4.96 -7.50 -9.10
C ILE A 55 5.63 -7.92 -10.41
N ASP A 56 6.71 -8.67 -10.31
CA ASP A 56 7.51 -9.10 -11.49
C ASP A 56 6.95 -10.32 -12.22
N LYS A 57 5.83 -10.85 -11.73
CA LYS A 57 5.20 -12.04 -12.32
C LYS A 57 4.14 -11.60 -13.32
N PRO A 58 4.15 -12.16 -14.54
CA PRO A 58 3.10 -11.89 -15.51
C PRO A 58 1.70 -12.19 -14.95
N ILE A 59 0.82 -11.21 -15.01
CA ILE A 59 -0.58 -11.37 -14.66
C ILE A 59 -1.37 -11.59 -15.95
N GLU A 60 -1.74 -12.84 -16.19
CA GLU A 60 -2.62 -13.19 -17.29
C GLU A 60 -4.09 -13.03 -16.90
N VAL A 61 -4.89 -12.45 -17.80
CA VAL A 61 -6.33 -12.29 -17.68
C VAL A 61 -7.00 -12.81 -18.94
N GLU A 62 -7.84 -13.83 -18.78
CA GLU A 62 -8.57 -14.48 -19.89
C GLU A 62 -9.53 -13.50 -20.59
N ALA A 63 -9.91 -13.84 -21.83
CA ALA A 63 -10.81 -13.03 -22.64
C ALA A 63 -12.15 -12.78 -21.92
N ASN A 64 -12.61 -11.53 -21.89
CA ASN A 64 -13.85 -11.10 -21.23
C ASN A 64 -13.94 -11.49 -19.74
N LYS A 65 -12.81 -11.67 -19.06
CA LYS A 65 -12.75 -12.00 -17.63
C LYS A 65 -12.18 -10.85 -16.80
N THR A 66 -12.45 -10.96 -15.51
CA THR A 66 -11.89 -10.13 -14.46
C THR A 66 -10.99 -10.98 -13.57
N LYS A 67 -9.88 -10.40 -13.10
CA LYS A 67 -8.96 -11.01 -12.15
C LYS A 67 -8.70 -10.03 -11.01
N ILE A 68 -8.64 -10.55 -9.78
CA ILE A 68 -8.31 -9.77 -8.59
C ILE A 68 -6.83 -10.00 -8.27
N ILE A 69 -6.09 -8.92 -8.09
CA ILE A 69 -4.67 -8.92 -7.73
C ILE A 69 -4.57 -8.34 -6.31
N PRO A 70 -4.20 -9.14 -5.30
CA PRO A 70 -3.93 -8.62 -3.97
C PRO A 70 -2.58 -7.90 -3.96
N ILE A 71 -2.57 -6.66 -3.50
CA ILE A 71 -1.37 -5.87 -3.23
C ILE A 71 -1.26 -5.73 -1.72
N GLU A 72 -0.23 -6.34 -1.14
CA GLU A 72 0.08 -6.21 0.28
C GLU A 72 0.95 -4.97 0.49
N ILE A 73 0.47 -4.07 1.33
CA ILE A 73 1.15 -2.81 1.62
C ILE A 73 1.49 -2.80 3.11
N ASN A 74 2.79 -2.68 3.40
CA ASN A 74 3.35 -2.61 4.74
C ASN A 74 4.16 -1.32 4.84
N VAL A 75 3.82 -0.43 5.77
CA VAL A 75 4.51 0.84 5.96
C VAL A 75 4.72 1.11 7.43
N ASN A 76 5.92 1.58 7.81
CA ASN A 76 6.17 2.14 9.13
C ASN A 76 5.84 3.63 9.09
N LEU A 77 4.84 4.07 9.85
CA LEU A 77 4.42 5.47 9.83
C LEU A 77 5.48 6.44 10.35
N LEU A 78 6.38 5.98 11.22
CA LEU A 78 7.46 6.84 11.72
C LEU A 78 8.42 7.26 10.58
N ASP A 79 8.67 6.35 9.63
CA ASP A 79 9.51 6.64 8.47
C ASP A 79 8.91 7.73 7.57
N VAL A 80 7.57 7.82 7.54
CA VAL A 80 6.84 8.76 6.68
C VAL A 80 6.57 10.09 7.39
N PHE A 81 6.15 10.07 8.66
CA PHE A 81 5.59 11.22 9.37
C PHE A 81 6.49 11.79 10.48
N SER A 82 7.69 11.23 10.70
CA SER A 82 8.63 11.71 11.74
C SER A 82 8.88 13.22 11.73
N LYS A 83 8.82 13.88 10.57
CA LYS A 83 8.98 15.34 10.46
C LYS A 83 7.76 16.15 10.91
N ASP A 84 6.55 15.62 10.78
CA ASP A 84 5.32 16.33 11.17
C ASP A 84 5.02 16.15 12.66
N ILE A 85 5.27 14.95 13.18
CA ILE A 85 5.02 14.61 14.60
C ILE A 85 5.87 15.50 15.53
N GLY A 86 7.09 15.87 15.11
CA GLY A 86 7.94 16.79 15.87
C GLY A 86 7.43 18.24 15.93
N GLN A 87 6.54 18.66 15.02
CA GLN A 87 6.02 20.03 14.98
C GLN A 87 4.69 20.20 15.73
N GLU A 88 3.91 19.15 15.90
CA GLU A 88 2.64 19.21 16.66
C GLU A 88 2.84 19.03 18.18
N LEU A 89 4.05 18.67 18.62
CA LEU A 89 4.40 18.50 20.03
C LEU A 89 5.16 19.70 20.63
N LEU A 90 5.21 20.83 19.93
CA LEU A 90 5.82 22.10 20.37
C LEU A 90 4.81 23.24 20.46
#